data_AF-A0A840YDG1-F1
#
_entry.id   AF-A0A840YDG1-F1
#
_cell.length_a   1.000
_cell.length_b   1.000
_cell.length_c   1.000
_cell.angle_alpha   90.00
_cell.angle_beta   90.00
_cell.angle_gamma   90.00
#
_symmetry.space_group_name_H-M   'P 1'
#
loop_
_entity.id
_entity.type
_entity.pdbx_description
1 polymer ?
#
loop_
_entity_poly.entity_id
_entity_poly.type
_entity_poly.pdbx_seq_one_letter_code
_entity_poly.pdbx_strand_id
1 'polypeptide(L)'
;TSPAQTTPPEPTRVAPAPAVPAIDLEAIRAKAERAAAERIASYEPVLAAARGLLAADTLDALRHAAIRERVSPEVLRSRLWDAFTQTQTSRPTLPARPETGPSHDDPAQILDAMAEALAARSMPGYQPQGSGRHAEFMGWRPSDMIGELLRARGERSVPRNPTLLAERAFHTTSDFPALLSAAANKMLLAAYQPAQPTYRQIFLRRDFRDFKPHRHLRIGDFPTLLPLAENGEIQVGTMSESQEIVLLQTFARRIRVTRPMLVNDDLGAFTDFAAAIGRRVAEFENATAYNLLNSANGDGPTLTTGSAPVFATGAARANKASTGTVLDTSTIGAGRTAIMKQRTLDGLPISMGQTMRLLVGPNLELAARQATVVVQASEIGKANVFAGFVQPVIEPLIQASRWYLFSDPVAAPVYVYGYLNGAEGPQVTTGPVQGADGVEVSVIFDFGVGAIDWRGAWFNPGT
;
A
#
# COMPACT_ATOMS: atom_id res chain seq x y z
N THR A 1 -9.84 128.22 28.89
CA THR A 1 -9.43 127.92 30.27
C THR A 1 -8.43 126.79 30.24
N SER A 2 -7.13 127.06 30.47
CA SER A 2 -6.18 126.02 30.88
C SER A 2 -6.54 125.55 32.30
N PRO A 3 -6.17 124.32 32.72
CA PRO A 3 -4.90 124.20 33.45
C PRO A 3 -4.07 122.92 33.19
N ALA A 4 -2.76 123.15 33.13
CA ALA A 4 -1.59 122.46 33.69
C ALA A 4 -1.62 120.99 34.22
N GLN A 5 -0.63 120.23 33.72
CA GLN A 5 0.36 119.33 34.39
C GLN A 5 -0.13 118.10 35.19
N THR A 6 0.18 116.85 34.78
CA THR A 6 1.44 116.04 34.98
C THR A 6 1.93 116.07 36.44
N THR A 7 2.17 114.99 37.20
CA THR A 7 2.59 113.57 37.02
C THR A 7 2.41 112.89 38.40
N PRO A 8 2.24 111.55 38.56
CA PRO A 8 3.39 110.63 38.81
C PRO A 8 3.08 109.13 38.47
N PRO A 9 3.92 108.11 38.78
CA PRO A 9 5.40 108.01 38.92
C PRO A 9 6.03 106.94 37.97
N GLU A 10 7.37 106.88 37.96
CA GLU A 10 8.28 106.05 37.13
C GLU A 10 8.35 104.54 37.49
N PRO A 11 9.02 103.66 36.69
CA PRO A 11 8.53 102.34 36.33
C PRO A 11 9.37 101.17 36.88
N THR A 12 8.78 99.96 36.92
CA THR A 12 9.53 98.71 37.15
C THR A 12 9.83 98.01 35.83
N ARG A 13 11.12 97.76 35.60
CA ARG A 13 11.77 97.21 34.39
C ARG A 13 11.40 95.73 34.15
N VAL A 14 10.90 95.41 32.94
CA VAL A 14 10.76 94.03 32.43
C VAL A 14 11.91 93.73 31.46
N ALA A 15 12.51 92.54 31.59
CA ALA A 15 13.68 92.08 30.85
C ALA A 15 13.42 91.86 29.33
N PRO A 16 14.44 92.01 28.45
CA PRO A 16 14.27 91.87 27.01
C PRO A 16 14.19 90.40 26.57
N ALA A 17 13.29 90.11 25.63
CA ALA A 17 13.13 88.81 24.97
C ALA A 17 14.34 88.48 24.07
N PRO A 18 14.71 87.18 23.90
CA PRO A 18 15.88 86.79 23.12
C PRO A 18 15.68 87.02 21.61
N ALA A 19 16.72 87.54 20.96
CA ALA A 19 16.78 87.77 19.52
C ALA A 19 16.76 86.44 18.74
N VAL A 20 15.93 86.37 17.70
CA VAL A 20 15.86 85.23 16.77
C VAL A 20 17.14 85.19 15.93
N PRO A 21 17.87 84.07 15.82
CA PRO A 21 19.09 83.99 15.03
C PRO A 21 18.77 84.14 13.53
N ALA A 22 19.58 84.94 12.82
CA ALA A 22 19.49 85.12 11.38
C ALA A 22 19.74 83.79 10.65
N ILE A 23 18.85 83.43 9.71
CA ILE A 23 18.92 82.18 8.95
C ILE A 23 20.02 82.30 7.89
N ASP A 24 21.11 81.54 8.04
CA ASP A 24 22.19 81.44 7.05
C ASP A 24 21.76 80.57 5.85
N LEU A 25 21.40 81.23 4.75
CA LEU A 25 20.93 80.60 3.52
C LEU A 25 22.04 79.81 2.79
N GLU A 26 23.32 80.17 2.95
CA GLU A 26 24.43 79.45 2.33
C GLU A 26 24.72 78.13 3.04
N ALA A 27 24.69 78.13 4.37
CA ALA A 27 24.80 76.91 5.17
C ALA A 27 23.67 75.91 4.88
N ILE A 28 22.45 76.39 4.60
CA ILE A 28 21.31 75.54 4.24
C ILE A 28 21.48 74.93 2.84
N ARG A 29 21.97 75.72 1.86
CA ARG A 29 22.27 75.21 0.50
C ARG A 29 23.36 74.14 0.52
N ALA A 30 24.46 74.38 1.24
CA ALA A 30 25.54 73.41 1.37
C ALA A 30 25.09 72.10 2.05
N LYS A 31 24.21 72.18 3.06
CA LYS A 31 23.61 70.98 3.68
C LYS A 31 22.68 70.24 2.73
N ALA A 32 21.90 70.95 1.90
CA ALA A 32 21.01 70.35 0.92
C ALA A 32 21.77 69.61 -0.19
N GLU A 33 22.89 70.16 -0.65
CA GLU A 33 23.76 69.52 -1.66
C GLU A 33 24.44 68.26 -1.12
N ARG A 34 24.97 68.31 0.12
CA ARG A 34 25.53 67.13 0.79
C ARG A 34 24.50 66.02 0.96
N ALA A 35 23.29 66.37 1.42
CA ALA A 35 22.20 65.42 1.57
C ALA A 35 21.70 64.83 0.23
N ALA A 36 21.85 65.56 -0.88
CA ALA A 36 21.56 65.05 -2.22
C ALA A 36 22.63 64.06 -2.70
N ALA A 37 23.92 64.37 -2.47
CA ALA A 37 25.04 63.51 -2.82
C ALA A 37 25.02 62.18 -2.03
N GLU A 38 24.76 62.24 -0.72
CA GLU A 38 24.62 61.06 0.14
C GLU A 38 23.47 60.15 -0.32
N ARG A 39 22.36 60.74 -0.77
CA ARG A 39 21.22 59.98 -1.29
C ARG A 39 21.55 59.27 -2.60
N ILE A 40 22.23 59.93 -3.53
CA ILE A 40 22.65 59.31 -4.79
C ILE A 40 23.63 58.17 -4.52
N ALA A 41 24.57 58.34 -3.58
CA ALA A 41 25.48 57.28 -3.15
C ALA A 41 24.76 56.08 -2.53
N SER A 42 23.66 56.30 -1.81
CA SER A 42 22.88 55.23 -1.17
C SER A 42 22.09 54.32 -2.13
N TYR A 43 21.97 54.68 -3.41
CA TYR A 43 21.33 53.83 -4.43
C TYR A 43 22.24 52.70 -4.94
N GLU A 44 23.56 52.89 -4.96
CA GLU A 44 24.53 51.89 -5.45
C GLU A 44 24.41 50.52 -4.77
N PRO A 45 24.38 50.40 -3.43
CA PRO A 45 24.25 49.09 -2.78
C PRO A 45 22.91 48.42 -3.08
N VAL A 46 21.84 49.21 -3.27
CA VAL A 46 20.49 48.72 -3.60
C VAL A 46 20.46 48.13 -5.01
N LEU A 47 21.07 48.82 -5.98
CA LEU A 47 21.16 48.35 -7.36
C LEU A 47 22.14 47.17 -7.49
N ALA A 48 23.23 47.17 -6.74
CA ALA A 48 24.19 46.06 -6.69
C ALA A 48 23.53 44.75 -6.22
N ALA A 49 22.65 44.81 -5.22
CA ALA A 49 21.91 43.65 -4.74
C ALA A 49 20.91 43.08 -5.78
N ALA A 50 20.46 43.90 -6.74
CA ALA A 50 19.56 43.48 -7.81
C ALA A 50 20.27 43.02 -9.09
N ARG A 51 21.61 43.14 -9.17
CA ARG A 51 22.40 42.66 -10.31
C ARG A 51 22.28 41.14 -10.43
N GLY A 52 21.83 40.67 -11.59
CA GLY A 52 21.60 39.25 -11.88
C GLY A 52 20.14 38.80 -11.70
N LEU A 53 19.30 39.60 -11.04
CA LEU A 53 17.86 39.37 -10.95
C LEU A 53 17.08 40.09 -12.05
N LEU A 54 17.60 41.22 -12.52
CA LEU A 54 17.01 42.09 -13.54
C LEU A 54 18.03 42.42 -14.64
N ALA A 55 17.54 42.74 -15.84
CA ALA A 55 18.39 43.13 -16.97
C ALA A 55 19.07 44.48 -16.70
N ALA A 56 20.30 44.66 -17.19
CA ALA A 56 21.10 45.87 -16.94
C ALA A 56 20.35 47.16 -17.34
N ASP A 57 19.68 47.16 -18.49
CA ASP A 57 18.92 48.31 -18.99
C ASP A 57 17.79 48.73 -18.04
N THR A 58 17.14 47.76 -17.39
CA THR A 58 16.05 48.03 -16.43
C THR A 58 16.57 48.63 -15.13
N LEU A 59 17.75 48.19 -14.67
CA LEU A 59 18.41 48.74 -13.49
C LEU A 59 18.85 50.18 -13.74
N ASP A 60 19.39 50.47 -14.92
CA ASP A 60 19.80 51.82 -15.30
C ASP A 60 18.60 52.76 -15.47
N ALA A 61 17.49 52.28 -16.05
CA ALA A 61 16.26 53.07 -16.15
C ALA A 61 15.70 53.43 -14.75
N LEU A 62 15.67 52.47 -13.82
CA LEU A 62 15.19 52.69 -12.46
C LEU A 62 16.12 53.63 -11.67
N ARG A 63 17.44 53.54 -11.88
CA ARG A 63 18.42 54.49 -11.32
C ARG A 63 18.14 55.92 -11.78
N HIS A 64 17.96 56.14 -13.08
CA HIS A 64 17.71 57.47 -13.63
C HIS A 64 16.37 58.05 -13.16
N ALA A 65 15.33 57.21 -13.05
CA ALA A 65 14.04 57.60 -12.49
C ALA A 65 14.16 58.01 -11.01
N ALA A 66 14.89 57.24 -10.21
CA ALA A 66 15.09 57.52 -8.79
C ALA A 66 15.84 58.84 -8.54
N ILE A 67 16.85 59.14 -9.34
CA ILE A 67 17.60 60.41 -9.28
C ILE A 67 16.69 61.59 -9.65
N ARG A 68 15.89 61.45 -10.72
CA ARG A 68 14.98 62.51 -11.18
C ARG A 68 13.89 62.82 -10.16
N GLU A 69 13.29 61.79 -9.58
CA GLU A 69 12.16 61.90 -8.65
C GLU A 69 12.59 62.10 -7.20
N ARG A 70 13.90 62.05 -6.92
CA ARG A 70 14.49 62.23 -5.58
C ARG A 70 13.92 61.28 -4.52
N VAL A 71 13.57 60.06 -4.92
CA VAL A 71 12.94 59.04 -4.05
C VAL A 71 13.90 58.51 -2.99
N SER A 72 13.37 57.95 -1.89
CA SER A 72 14.23 57.30 -0.89
C SER A 72 14.77 55.95 -1.39
N PRO A 73 15.88 55.44 -0.84
CA PRO A 73 16.42 54.12 -1.21
C PRO A 73 15.43 52.98 -0.97
N GLU A 74 14.53 53.13 -0.01
CA GLU A 74 13.50 52.13 0.29
C GLU A 74 12.43 52.07 -0.81
N VAL A 75 12.05 53.22 -1.37
CA VAL A 75 11.13 53.27 -2.53
C VAL A 75 11.82 52.71 -3.79
N LEU A 76 13.14 52.86 -3.92
CA LEU A 76 13.88 52.21 -5.00
C LEU A 76 13.87 50.67 -4.83
N ARG A 77 14.01 50.15 -3.61
CA ARG A 77 13.88 48.70 -3.33
C ARG A 77 12.51 48.17 -3.68
N SER A 78 11.44 48.86 -3.31
CA SER A 78 10.08 48.40 -3.65
C SER A 78 9.86 48.38 -5.17
N ARG A 79 10.33 49.40 -5.91
CA ARG A 79 10.27 49.42 -7.38
C ARG A 79 11.06 48.29 -8.04
N LEU A 80 12.23 47.95 -7.48
CA LEU A 80 13.01 46.80 -7.96
C LEU A 80 12.28 45.48 -7.72
N TRP A 81 11.60 45.35 -6.58
CA TRP A 81 10.77 44.18 -6.27
C TRP A 81 9.56 44.05 -7.22
N ASP A 82 8.89 45.17 -7.51
CA ASP A 82 7.78 45.20 -8.48
C ASP A 82 8.25 44.83 -9.89
N ALA A 83 9.41 45.35 -10.33
CA ALA A 83 9.99 44.97 -11.61
C ALA A 83 10.36 43.48 -11.67
N PHE A 84 10.88 42.92 -10.58
CA PHE A 84 11.23 41.50 -10.48
C PHE A 84 9.99 40.59 -10.56
N THR A 85 8.92 40.93 -9.85
CA THR A 85 7.68 40.14 -9.84
C THR A 85 6.94 40.20 -11.19
N GLN A 86 6.97 41.34 -11.89
CA GLN A 86 6.46 41.48 -13.26
C GLN A 86 7.27 40.67 -14.28
N THR A 87 8.59 40.55 -14.06
CA THR A 87 9.47 39.75 -14.93
C THR A 87 9.27 38.25 -14.70
N GLN A 88 8.99 37.81 -13.46
CA GLN A 88 8.66 36.41 -13.17
C GLN A 88 7.31 35.95 -13.73
N THR A 89 6.30 36.82 -13.70
CA THR A 89 4.97 36.53 -14.26
C THR A 89 4.96 36.48 -15.80
N SER A 90 5.98 37.05 -16.44
CA SER A 90 6.11 37.12 -17.90
C SER A 90 7.03 36.05 -18.51
N ARG A 91 7.49 35.06 -17.73
CA ARG A 91 8.12 33.88 -18.34
C ARG A 91 7.07 33.20 -19.23
N PRO A 92 7.31 33.02 -20.54
CA PRO A 92 6.41 32.21 -21.35
C PRO A 92 6.44 30.81 -20.76
N THR A 93 5.37 30.45 -20.03
CA THR A 93 5.02 29.06 -19.83
C THR A 93 4.82 28.53 -21.24
N LEU A 94 5.66 27.57 -21.64
CA LEU A 94 5.38 26.76 -22.81
C LEU A 94 3.90 26.34 -22.69
N PRO A 95 3.04 26.65 -23.69
CA PRO A 95 1.66 26.21 -23.61
C PRO A 95 1.69 24.69 -23.48
N ALA A 96 1.20 24.20 -22.34
CA ALA A 96 0.99 22.78 -22.15
C ALA A 96 0.10 22.30 -23.30
N ARG A 97 0.69 21.53 -24.23
CA ARG A 97 -0.04 20.91 -25.31
C ARG A 97 -1.06 19.96 -24.65
N PRO A 98 -2.37 20.12 -24.84
CA PRO A 98 -3.38 19.35 -24.10
C PRO A 98 -3.46 17.86 -24.50
N GLU A 99 -2.54 17.36 -25.32
CA GLU A 99 -2.61 16.02 -25.94
C GLU A 99 -1.59 15.02 -25.39
N THR A 100 -0.76 15.41 -24.44
CA THR A 100 0.12 14.48 -23.71
C THR A 100 -0.22 14.55 -22.24
N GLY A 101 -0.49 13.40 -21.62
CA GLY A 101 -0.72 13.26 -20.19
C GLY A 101 0.45 13.77 -19.33
N PRO A 102 0.43 13.54 -17.99
CA PRO A 102 1.49 14.03 -17.10
C PRO A 102 2.87 13.68 -17.66
N SER A 103 3.78 14.65 -17.71
CA SER A 103 5.07 14.53 -18.41
C SER A 103 5.73 13.19 -18.09
N HIS A 104 5.92 12.36 -19.11
CA HIS A 104 6.52 11.04 -18.97
C HIS A 104 8.02 11.10 -18.59
N ASP A 105 8.61 12.29 -18.49
CA ASP A 105 10.03 12.46 -18.17
C ASP A 105 10.36 12.36 -16.66
N ASP A 106 9.37 12.04 -15.81
CA ASP A 106 9.60 11.77 -14.40
C ASP A 106 10.49 10.51 -14.24
N PRO A 107 11.66 10.60 -13.57
CA PRO A 107 12.52 9.46 -13.30
C PRO A 107 11.80 8.27 -12.67
N ALA A 108 10.75 8.51 -11.86
CA ALA A 108 9.96 7.44 -11.27
C ALA A 108 9.12 6.67 -12.31
N GLN A 109 8.52 7.38 -13.28
CA GLN A 109 7.76 6.75 -14.37
C GLN A 109 8.68 6.01 -15.35
N ILE A 110 9.87 6.56 -15.61
CA ILE A 110 10.91 5.90 -16.43
C ILE A 110 11.35 4.59 -15.75
N LEU A 111 11.63 4.64 -14.45
CA LEU A 111 11.99 3.45 -13.67
C LEU A 111 10.89 2.40 -13.71
N ASP A 112 9.63 2.80 -13.52
CA ASP A 112 8.50 1.86 -13.54
C ASP A 112 8.28 1.20 -14.92
N ALA A 113 8.50 1.96 -16.01
CA ALA A 113 8.47 1.44 -17.38
C ALA A 113 9.64 0.50 -17.69
N MET A 114 10.85 0.82 -17.20
CA MET A 114 12.03 -0.05 -17.32
C MET A 114 11.83 -1.35 -16.51
N ALA A 115 11.30 -1.26 -15.29
CA ALA A 115 10.97 -2.40 -14.46
C ALA A 115 9.94 -3.33 -15.12
N GLU A 116 8.95 -2.75 -15.78
CA GLU A 116 7.94 -3.49 -16.54
C GLU A 116 8.53 -4.17 -17.79
N ALA A 117 9.45 -3.51 -18.49
CA ALA A 117 10.16 -4.10 -19.62
C ALA A 117 11.01 -5.30 -19.20
N LEU A 118 11.69 -5.19 -18.06
CA LEU A 118 12.44 -6.30 -17.46
C LEU A 118 11.50 -7.46 -17.10
N ALA A 119 10.36 -7.19 -16.47
CA ALA A 119 9.38 -8.22 -16.12
C ALA A 119 8.81 -8.94 -17.37
N ALA A 120 8.46 -8.18 -18.41
CA ALA A 120 7.89 -8.70 -19.66
C ALA A 120 8.87 -9.57 -20.46
N ARG A 121 10.16 -9.24 -20.45
CA ARG A 121 11.20 -10.08 -21.08
C ARG A 121 11.42 -11.39 -20.33
N SER A 122 11.27 -11.35 -19.02
CA SER A 122 11.74 -12.40 -18.13
C SER A 122 10.68 -13.48 -17.87
N MET A 123 9.40 -13.14 -17.99
CA MET A 123 8.30 -14.09 -17.79
C MET A 123 7.46 -14.26 -19.04
N PRO A 124 7.48 -15.45 -19.65
CA PRO A 124 6.54 -15.82 -20.70
C PRO A 124 5.09 -15.70 -20.19
N GLY A 125 4.27 -14.88 -20.87
CA GLY A 125 2.85 -14.68 -20.53
C GLY A 125 2.55 -13.52 -19.59
N TYR A 126 3.57 -12.78 -19.11
CA TYR A 126 3.33 -11.53 -18.39
C TYR A 126 2.70 -10.48 -19.31
N GLN A 127 1.57 -9.93 -18.89
CA GLN A 127 0.92 -8.81 -19.57
C GLN A 127 1.27 -7.50 -18.85
N PRO A 128 2.02 -6.59 -19.49
CA PRO A 128 2.34 -5.30 -18.92
C PRO A 128 1.06 -4.48 -18.73
N GLN A 129 0.94 -3.80 -17.58
CA GLN A 129 -0.24 -3.03 -17.17
C GLN A 129 -0.01 -1.51 -17.21
N GLY A 130 1.23 -1.06 -17.42
CA GLY A 130 1.60 0.35 -17.50
C GLY A 130 1.23 1.02 -18.83
N SER A 131 1.76 2.22 -19.03
CA SER A 131 1.45 3.14 -20.14
C SER A 131 1.88 2.67 -21.54
N GLY A 132 2.35 1.43 -21.70
CA GLY A 132 2.91 0.91 -22.96
C GLY A 132 4.37 1.31 -23.22
N ARG A 133 4.93 2.23 -22.43
CA ARG A 133 6.30 2.73 -22.60
C ARG A 133 7.39 1.70 -22.34
N HIS A 134 7.07 0.61 -21.64
CA HIS A 134 7.98 -0.52 -21.47
C HIS A 134 8.57 -1.02 -22.80
N ALA A 135 7.81 -0.90 -23.91
CA ALA A 135 8.25 -1.28 -25.25
C ALA A 135 9.54 -0.58 -25.70
N GLU A 136 9.76 0.68 -25.30
CA GLU A 136 10.98 1.46 -25.61
C GLU A 136 12.23 0.81 -24.99
N PHE A 137 12.06 0.18 -23.84
CA PHE A 137 13.14 -0.37 -23.02
C PHE A 137 13.31 -1.89 -23.16
N MET A 138 12.46 -2.58 -23.92
CA MET A 138 12.54 -4.04 -24.13
C MET A 138 13.89 -4.49 -24.73
N GLY A 139 14.52 -3.66 -25.56
CA GLY A 139 15.82 -3.98 -26.17
C GLY A 139 17.04 -3.61 -25.32
N TRP A 140 16.85 -2.91 -24.21
CA TRP A 140 17.95 -2.29 -23.46
C TRP A 140 18.58 -3.24 -22.46
N ARG A 141 19.88 -3.10 -22.20
CA ARG A 141 20.51 -3.80 -21.08
C ARG A 141 20.19 -3.07 -19.78
N PRO A 142 20.11 -3.76 -18.63
CA PRO A 142 19.96 -3.12 -17.33
C PRO A 142 21.03 -2.05 -17.06
N SER A 143 22.27 -2.27 -17.52
CA SER A 143 23.34 -1.26 -17.47
C SER A 143 22.98 0.02 -18.21
N ASP A 144 22.35 -0.09 -19.39
CA ASP A 144 21.97 1.06 -20.20
C ASP A 144 20.78 1.81 -19.57
N MET A 145 19.85 1.06 -18.98
CA MET A 145 18.73 1.60 -18.20
C MET A 145 19.21 2.41 -17.00
N ILE A 146 20.17 1.89 -16.23
CA ILE A 146 20.79 2.63 -15.12
C ILE A 146 21.45 3.91 -15.63
N GLY A 147 22.21 3.81 -16.71
CA GLY A 147 22.88 4.98 -17.29
C GLY A 147 21.89 6.07 -17.68
N GLU A 148 20.70 5.69 -18.14
CA GLU A 148 19.63 6.63 -18.47
C GLU A 148 18.91 7.19 -17.25
N LEU A 149 18.67 6.40 -16.21
CA LEU A 149 18.13 6.89 -14.93
C LEU A 149 19.06 7.94 -14.30
N LEU A 150 20.38 7.71 -14.35
CA LEU A 150 21.38 8.67 -13.88
C LEU A 150 21.33 9.98 -14.70
N ARG A 151 21.19 9.88 -16.03
CA ARG A 151 21.02 11.07 -16.90
C ARG A 151 19.72 11.82 -16.62
N ALA A 152 18.61 11.09 -16.45
CA ALA A 152 17.30 11.65 -16.13
C ALA A 152 17.31 12.42 -14.80
N ARG A 153 18.13 11.99 -13.83
CA ARG A 153 18.37 12.72 -12.57
C ARG A 153 19.41 13.85 -12.67
N GLY A 154 20.01 14.08 -13.83
CA GLY A 154 20.94 15.18 -14.09
C GLY A 154 22.42 14.86 -13.88
N GLU A 155 22.82 13.58 -13.76
CA GLU A 155 24.24 13.22 -13.76
C GLU A 155 24.87 13.45 -15.14
N ARG A 156 25.91 14.30 -15.17
CA ARG A 156 26.62 14.67 -16.40
C ARG A 156 27.69 13.66 -16.82
N SER A 157 28.20 12.84 -15.89
CA SER A 157 29.32 11.91 -16.14
C SER A 157 28.94 10.46 -15.91
N VAL A 158 28.10 9.90 -16.77
CA VAL A 158 27.73 8.47 -16.67
C VAL A 158 28.86 7.61 -17.27
N PRO A 159 29.50 6.72 -16.48
CA PRO A 159 30.54 5.83 -16.99
C PRO A 159 29.97 4.85 -18.05
N ARG A 160 30.71 4.62 -19.14
CA ARG A 160 30.35 3.62 -20.15
C ARG A 160 30.74 2.18 -19.77
N ASN A 161 31.66 2.03 -18.80
CA ASN A 161 32.09 0.73 -18.34
C ASN A 161 31.04 0.16 -17.35
N PRO A 162 30.45 -1.02 -17.62
CA PRO A 162 29.39 -1.59 -16.80
C PRO A 162 29.81 -1.83 -15.34
N THR A 163 31.08 -2.17 -15.10
CA THR A 163 31.59 -2.41 -13.73
C THR A 163 31.66 -1.14 -12.91
N LEU A 164 32.11 -0.04 -13.51
CA LEU A 164 32.18 1.29 -12.86
C LEU A 164 30.79 1.92 -12.72
N LEU A 165 29.90 1.65 -13.68
CA LEU A 165 28.51 2.08 -13.62
C LEU A 165 27.77 1.38 -12.48
N ALA A 166 27.93 0.06 -12.34
CA ALA A 166 27.34 -0.70 -11.25
C ALA A 166 27.87 -0.21 -9.89
N GLU A 167 29.19 -0.02 -9.75
CA GLU A 167 29.80 0.51 -8.51
C GLU A 167 29.24 1.86 -8.12
N ARG A 168 29.13 2.80 -9.08
CA ARG A 168 28.54 4.12 -8.82
C ARG A 168 27.06 4.00 -8.45
N ALA A 169 26.30 3.16 -9.16
CA ALA A 169 24.89 2.95 -8.89
C ALA A 169 24.61 2.31 -7.51
N PHE A 170 25.51 1.46 -7.00
CA PHE A 170 25.42 0.89 -5.65
C PHE A 170 25.82 1.89 -4.55
N HIS A 171 26.80 2.75 -4.80
CA HIS A 171 27.38 3.61 -3.76
C HIS A 171 26.77 5.01 -3.66
N THR A 172 26.23 5.57 -4.74
CA THR A 172 25.87 7.00 -4.78
C THR A 172 24.41 7.31 -5.00
N THR A 173 23.65 6.46 -5.70
CA THR A 173 22.32 6.88 -6.22
C THR A 173 21.15 5.94 -5.92
N SER A 174 21.34 4.76 -5.33
CA SER A 174 20.26 3.80 -4.98
C SER A 174 19.32 3.39 -6.14
N ASP A 175 19.59 3.84 -7.37
CA ASP A 175 18.70 3.65 -8.53
C ASP A 175 18.68 2.22 -9.03
N PHE A 176 19.83 1.54 -8.97
CA PHE A 176 19.88 0.13 -9.36
C PHE A 176 19.11 -0.79 -8.40
N PRO A 177 19.27 -0.70 -7.07
CA PRO A 177 18.38 -1.39 -6.13
C PRO A 177 16.90 -1.03 -6.31
N ALA A 178 16.58 0.24 -6.59
CA ALA A 178 15.21 0.67 -6.82
C ALA A 178 14.60 0.04 -8.09
N LEU A 179 15.33 0.05 -9.21
CA LEU A 179 14.91 -0.61 -10.44
C LEU A 179 14.75 -2.12 -10.24
N LEU A 180 15.69 -2.73 -9.51
CA LEU A 180 15.70 -4.16 -9.21
C LEU A 180 14.51 -4.58 -8.35
N SER A 181 14.21 -3.82 -7.29
CA SER A 181 13.04 -4.07 -6.43
C SER A 181 11.72 -3.86 -7.17
N ALA A 182 11.61 -2.81 -7.99
CA ALA A 182 10.41 -2.56 -8.80
C ALA A 182 10.17 -3.69 -9.80
N ALA A 183 11.21 -4.13 -10.52
CA ALA A 183 11.12 -5.26 -11.44
C ALA A 183 10.76 -6.54 -10.68
N ALA A 184 11.43 -6.84 -9.56
CA ALA A 184 11.15 -8.01 -8.74
C ALA A 184 9.71 -8.03 -8.19
N ASN A 185 9.16 -6.89 -7.77
CA ASN A 185 7.78 -6.79 -7.31
C ASN A 185 6.77 -7.10 -8.43
N LYS A 186 6.95 -6.51 -9.62
CA LYS A 186 6.12 -6.82 -10.80
C LYS A 186 6.23 -8.30 -11.16
N MET A 187 7.44 -8.83 -11.10
CA MET A 187 7.69 -10.23 -11.43
C MET A 187 7.03 -11.18 -10.45
N LEU A 188 7.20 -10.92 -9.16
CA LEU A 188 6.63 -11.69 -8.08
C LEU A 188 5.10 -11.67 -8.12
N LEU A 189 4.49 -10.51 -8.33
CA LEU A 189 3.04 -10.39 -8.40
C LEU A 189 2.46 -11.25 -9.52
N ALA A 190 3.07 -11.21 -10.69
CA ALA A 190 2.63 -12.01 -11.84
C ALA A 190 2.94 -13.51 -11.70
N ALA A 191 3.97 -13.90 -10.97
CA ALA A 191 4.20 -15.30 -10.62
C ALA A 191 3.23 -15.80 -9.54
N TYR A 192 2.77 -14.91 -8.66
CA TYR A 192 1.87 -15.20 -7.55
C TYR A 192 0.39 -15.28 -7.97
N GLN A 193 -0.09 -14.40 -8.87
CA GLN A 193 -1.48 -14.42 -9.33
C GLN A 193 -1.99 -15.74 -9.94
N PRO A 194 -1.24 -16.44 -10.82
CA PRO A 194 -1.71 -17.70 -11.39
C PRO A 194 -1.66 -18.85 -10.39
N ALA A 195 -0.88 -18.73 -9.32
CA ALA A 195 -0.93 -19.68 -8.23
C ALA A 195 -2.25 -19.44 -7.48
N GLN A 196 -3.22 -20.35 -7.69
CA GLN A 196 -4.45 -20.41 -6.93
C GLN A 196 -4.35 -21.56 -5.92
N PRO A 197 -3.89 -21.31 -4.68
CA PRO A 197 -3.86 -22.33 -3.66
C PRO A 197 -5.25 -22.93 -3.42
N THR A 198 -5.28 -24.23 -3.19
CA THR A 198 -6.51 -25.01 -2.96
C THR A 198 -7.27 -24.55 -1.72
N TYR A 199 -6.59 -24.05 -0.68
CA TYR A 199 -7.25 -23.55 0.53
C TYR A 199 -8.26 -22.42 0.26
N ARG A 200 -8.05 -21.60 -0.78
CA ARG A 200 -8.96 -20.48 -1.14
C ARG A 200 -10.35 -20.96 -1.57
N GLN A 201 -10.46 -22.23 -1.94
CA GLN A 201 -11.75 -22.85 -2.23
C GLN A 201 -12.54 -23.15 -0.94
N ILE A 202 -11.87 -23.34 0.18
CA ILE A 202 -12.52 -23.83 1.42
C ILE A 202 -12.62 -22.72 2.48
N PHE A 203 -11.68 -21.78 2.48
CA PHE A 203 -11.56 -20.74 3.47
C PHE A 203 -12.20 -19.45 2.94
N LEU A 204 -12.87 -18.69 3.81
CA LEU A 204 -13.45 -17.40 3.45
C LEU A 204 -12.39 -16.29 3.55
N ARG A 205 -12.25 -15.47 2.50
CA ARG A 205 -11.39 -14.28 2.53
C ARG A 205 -11.98 -13.18 3.40
N ARG A 206 -11.20 -12.67 4.36
CA ARG A 206 -11.47 -11.49 5.17
C ARG A 206 -10.18 -10.75 5.49
N ASP A 207 -9.99 -9.60 4.86
CA ASP A 207 -8.78 -8.82 5.02
C ASP A 207 -8.74 -8.06 6.36
N PHE A 208 -7.53 -7.85 6.86
CA PHE A 208 -7.24 -7.27 8.17
C PHE A 208 -6.81 -5.82 8.04
N ARG A 209 -7.25 -4.96 8.97
CA ARG A 209 -6.84 -3.54 8.96
C ARG A 209 -5.54 -3.30 9.74
N ASP A 210 -5.29 -4.11 10.77
CA ASP A 210 -4.12 -3.97 11.63
C ASP A 210 -3.61 -5.35 12.12
N PHE A 211 -2.57 -5.36 12.94
CA PHE A 211 -1.98 -6.58 13.52
C PHE A 211 -2.60 -6.98 14.87
N LYS A 212 -3.65 -6.28 15.33
CA LYS A 212 -4.28 -6.62 16.60
C LYS A 212 -5.10 -7.91 16.47
N PRO A 213 -5.38 -8.60 17.58
CA PRO A 213 -6.29 -9.74 17.54
C PRO A 213 -7.67 -9.30 17.04
N HIS A 214 -8.09 -9.81 15.88
CA HIS A 214 -9.39 -9.48 15.29
C HIS A 214 -10.45 -10.42 15.87
N ARG A 215 -11.47 -9.83 16.48
CA ARG A 215 -12.57 -10.57 17.10
C ARG A 215 -13.65 -10.80 16.05
N HIS A 216 -13.82 -12.05 15.63
CA HIS A 216 -14.96 -12.47 14.84
C HIS A 216 -16.14 -12.72 15.77
N LEU A 217 -16.98 -11.70 15.89
CA LEU A 217 -18.23 -11.78 16.62
C LEU A 217 -19.30 -12.39 15.74
N ARG A 218 -19.98 -13.40 16.27
CA ARG A 218 -21.23 -13.90 15.73
C ARG A 218 -22.32 -13.65 16.75
N ILE A 219 -23.28 -12.84 16.33
CA ILE A 219 -24.53 -12.62 17.05
C ILE A 219 -25.47 -13.76 16.65
N GLY A 220 -26.19 -14.28 17.64
CA GLY A 220 -27.23 -15.29 17.48
C GLY A 220 -28.40 -14.79 16.65
N ASP A 221 -29.35 -15.68 16.40
CA ASP A 221 -30.53 -15.36 15.61
C ASP A 221 -31.51 -14.49 16.39
N PHE A 222 -32.35 -13.77 15.65
CA PHE A 222 -33.48 -13.09 16.27
C PHE A 222 -34.46 -14.12 16.86
N PRO A 223 -34.91 -13.94 18.11
CA PRO A 223 -35.84 -14.85 18.76
C PRO A 223 -37.13 -14.98 17.95
N THR A 224 -37.71 -16.18 17.87
CA THR A 224 -38.90 -16.43 17.06
C THR A 224 -40.06 -15.53 17.48
N LEU A 225 -40.79 -15.00 16.50
CA LEU A 225 -41.95 -14.15 16.74
C LEU A 225 -43.06 -14.94 17.45
N LEU A 226 -43.52 -14.43 18.58
CA LEU A 226 -44.67 -14.96 19.30
C LEU A 226 -45.94 -14.24 18.85
N PRO A 227 -47.08 -14.94 18.74
CA PRO A 227 -48.35 -14.29 18.42
C PRO A 227 -48.71 -13.29 19.53
N LEU A 228 -48.90 -12.03 19.14
CA LEU A 228 -49.28 -10.96 20.05
C LEU A 228 -50.81 -10.95 20.20
N ALA A 229 -51.30 -11.09 21.44
CA ALA A 229 -52.72 -10.87 21.73
C ALA A 229 -53.04 -9.37 21.68
N GLU A 230 -54.29 -8.99 21.40
CA GLU A 230 -54.69 -7.56 21.26
C GLU A 230 -54.35 -6.67 22.46
N ASN A 231 -54.17 -7.25 23.65
CA ASN A 231 -53.70 -6.56 24.88
C ASN A 231 -52.45 -7.22 25.49
N GLY A 232 -51.68 -7.99 24.71
CA GLY A 232 -50.49 -8.69 25.17
C GLY A 232 -49.26 -7.78 25.20
N GLU A 233 -48.34 -8.02 26.15
CA GLU A 233 -47.04 -7.36 26.19
C GLU A 233 -46.07 -8.01 25.19
N ILE A 234 -45.27 -7.17 24.49
CA ILE A 234 -44.22 -7.63 23.59
C ILE A 234 -43.10 -8.26 24.42
N GLN A 235 -42.91 -9.57 24.26
CA GLN A 235 -41.85 -10.27 24.99
C GLN A 235 -40.47 -9.89 24.46
N VAL A 236 -39.58 -9.47 25.36
CA VAL A 236 -38.17 -9.22 25.06
C VAL A 236 -37.47 -10.56 24.96
N GLY A 237 -36.86 -10.84 23.80
CA GLY A 237 -35.99 -12.00 23.65
C GLY A 237 -34.52 -11.62 23.76
N THR A 238 -33.71 -12.61 24.14
CA THR A 238 -32.25 -12.48 24.30
C THR A 238 -31.56 -13.11 23.09
N MET A 239 -30.50 -12.48 22.60
CA MET A 239 -29.62 -13.05 21.57
C MET A 239 -28.35 -13.58 22.21
N SER A 240 -27.90 -14.75 21.76
CA SER A 240 -26.59 -15.29 22.16
C SER A 240 -25.45 -14.67 21.36
N GLU A 241 -24.22 -14.76 21.87
CA GLU A 241 -23.03 -14.19 21.24
C GLU A 241 -21.86 -15.19 21.31
N SER A 242 -21.11 -15.33 20.22
CA SER A 242 -19.90 -16.16 20.12
C SER A 242 -18.77 -15.33 19.54
N GLN A 243 -17.57 -15.48 20.09
CA GLN A 243 -16.41 -14.69 19.70
C GLN A 243 -15.21 -15.61 19.43
N GLU A 244 -14.65 -15.51 18.23
CA GLU A 244 -13.37 -16.14 17.88
C GLU A 244 -12.31 -15.10 17.57
N ILE A 245 -11.04 -15.46 17.73
CA ILE A 245 -9.91 -14.54 17.55
C ILE A 245 -9.04 -15.03 16.40
N VAL A 246 -8.77 -14.15 15.45
CA VAL A 246 -7.85 -14.40 14.34
C VAL A 246 -6.76 -13.34 14.35
N LEU A 247 -5.52 -13.76 14.10
CA LEU A 247 -4.33 -12.90 14.16
C LEU A 247 -3.64 -12.89 12.80
N LEU A 248 -3.24 -11.69 12.38
CA LEU A 248 -2.36 -11.48 11.24
C LEU A 248 -0.91 -11.64 11.70
N GLN A 249 -0.10 -12.37 10.93
CA GLN A 249 1.33 -12.54 11.20
C GLN A 249 2.17 -12.09 10.01
N THR A 250 3.31 -11.47 10.31
CA THR A 250 4.30 -11.07 9.31
C THR A 250 5.33 -12.18 9.11
N PHE A 251 5.45 -12.66 7.89
CA PHE A 251 6.49 -13.59 7.47
C PHE A 251 7.50 -12.86 6.61
N ALA A 252 8.79 -13.03 6.91
CA ALA A 252 9.83 -12.39 6.12
C ALA A 252 11.03 -13.31 5.91
N ARG A 253 11.68 -13.18 4.75
CA ARG A 253 12.95 -13.84 4.45
C ARG A 253 13.85 -12.90 3.65
N ARG A 254 15.14 -12.91 3.96
CA ARG A 254 16.15 -12.14 3.25
C ARG A 254 17.12 -13.07 2.54
N ILE A 255 17.53 -12.67 1.34
CA ILE A 255 18.55 -13.34 0.55
C ILE A 255 19.53 -12.28 0.07
N ARG A 256 20.82 -12.61 0.15
CA ARG A 256 21.89 -11.73 -0.25
C ARG A 256 22.30 -12.04 -1.68
N VAL A 257 22.35 -11.02 -2.52
CA VAL A 257 22.89 -11.07 -3.87
C VAL A 257 24.25 -10.40 -3.87
N THR A 258 25.30 -11.12 -4.24
CA THR A 258 26.67 -10.59 -4.23
C THR A 258 27.00 -9.88 -5.55
N ARG A 259 27.93 -8.94 -5.55
CA ARG A 259 28.37 -8.24 -6.78
C ARG A 259 28.86 -9.19 -7.89
N PRO A 260 29.62 -10.26 -7.62
CA PRO A 260 29.98 -11.23 -8.66
C PRO A 260 28.77 -11.91 -9.29
N MET A 261 27.71 -12.19 -8.53
CA MET A 261 26.45 -12.72 -9.08
C MET A 261 25.71 -11.69 -9.96
N LEU A 262 25.88 -10.39 -9.71
CA LEU A 262 25.26 -9.33 -10.52
C LEU A 262 26.08 -8.99 -11.77
N VAL A 263 27.40 -9.18 -11.71
CA VAL A 263 28.33 -8.84 -12.81
C VAL A 263 28.56 -10.02 -13.74
N ASN A 264 28.64 -11.24 -13.20
CA ASN A 264 28.93 -12.46 -13.98
C ASN A 264 27.68 -13.17 -14.49
N ASP A 265 26.49 -12.81 -14.00
CA ASP A 265 25.23 -13.43 -14.36
C ASP A 265 24.30 -12.38 -14.99
N ASP A 266 24.01 -12.58 -16.27
CA ASP A 266 23.21 -11.67 -17.09
C ASP A 266 21.71 -11.92 -16.78
N LEU A 267 21.23 -11.41 -15.64
CA LEU A 267 19.82 -11.35 -15.21
C LEU A 267 19.06 -12.68 -15.01
N GLY A 268 19.45 -13.79 -15.65
CA GLY A 268 18.70 -15.05 -15.68
C GLY A 268 18.47 -15.67 -14.30
N ALA A 269 19.51 -15.73 -13.45
CA ALA A 269 19.35 -16.22 -12.09
C ALA A 269 18.47 -15.31 -11.22
N PHE A 270 18.47 -13.99 -11.48
CA PHE A 270 17.62 -13.05 -10.75
C PHE A 270 16.14 -13.20 -11.14
N THR A 271 15.88 -13.45 -12.42
CA THR A 271 14.52 -13.66 -12.94
C THR A 271 13.93 -14.98 -12.46
N ASP A 272 14.74 -16.03 -12.44
CA ASP A 272 14.38 -17.33 -11.88
C ASP A 272 14.08 -17.23 -10.39
N PHE A 273 14.84 -16.39 -9.68
CA PHE A 273 14.66 -16.15 -8.26
C PHE A 273 13.32 -15.48 -7.94
N ALA A 274 12.92 -14.42 -8.66
CA ALA A 274 11.64 -13.74 -8.44
C ALA A 274 10.44 -14.66 -8.73
N ALA A 275 10.50 -15.44 -9.82
CA ALA A 275 9.45 -16.41 -10.15
C ALA A 275 9.38 -17.56 -9.12
N ALA A 276 10.53 -18.01 -8.61
CA ALA A 276 10.59 -19.01 -7.55
C ALA A 276 9.98 -18.49 -6.25
N ILE A 277 10.24 -17.23 -5.86
CA ILE A 277 9.62 -16.61 -4.68
C ILE A 277 8.10 -16.62 -4.79
N GLY A 278 7.53 -16.16 -5.92
CA GLY A 278 6.07 -16.11 -6.10
C GLY A 278 5.39 -17.46 -5.88
N ARG A 279 5.95 -18.53 -6.47
CA ARG A 279 5.47 -19.91 -6.26
C ARG A 279 5.61 -20.35 -4.81
N ARG A 280 6.77 -20.09 -4.19
CA ARG A 280 7.03 -20.49 -2.80
C ARG A 280 6.13 -19.78 -1.80
N VAL A 281 5.76 -18.52 -2.04
CA VAL A 281 4.81 -17.81 -1.17
C VAL A 281 3.41 -18.42 -1.29
N ALA A 282 2.95 -18.74 -2.51
CA ALA A 282 1.67 -19.42 -2.68
C ALA A 282 1.64 -20.82 -2.03
N GLU A 283 2.72 -21.60 -2.17
CA GLU A 283 2.89 -22.88 -1.47
C GLU A 283 2.90 -22.69 0.06
N PHE A 284 3.55 -21.64 0.55
CA PHE A 284 3.61 -21.30 1.97
C PHE A 284 2.24 -20.93 2.54
N GLU A 285 1.42 -20.16 1.82
CA GLU A 285 0.03 -19.89 2.21
C GLU A 285 -0.75 -21.20 2.36
N ASN A 286 -0.62 -22.09 1.37
CA ASN A 286 -1.29 -23.38 1.36
C ASN A 286 -0.84 -24.22 2.58
N ALA A 287 0.47 -24.32 2.79
CA ALA A 287 1.05 -25.02 3.93
C ALA A 287 0.57 -24.43 5.26
N THR A 288 0.47 -23.11 5.39
CA THR A 288 0.04 -22.45 6.62
C THR A 288 -1.44 -22.73 6.91
N ALA A 289 -2.31 -22.65 5.90
CA ALA A 289 -3.73 -22.97 6.03
C ALA A 289 -3.96 -24.44 6.38
N TYR A 290 -3.27 -25.36 5.71
CA TYR A 290 -3.40 -26.79 5.99
C TYR A 290 -2.72 -27.21 7.28
N ASN A 291 -1.67 -26.52 7.74
CA ASN A 291 -1.10 -26.75 9.07
C ASN A 291 -2.12 -26.43 10.18
N LEU A 292 -2.94 -25.38 9.99
CA LEU A 292 -4.04 -25.08 10.91
C LEU A 292 -5.10 -26.20 10.88
N LEU A 293 -5.55 -26.62 9.69
CA LEU A 293 -6.53 -27.71 9.54
C LEU A 293 -6.02 -29.03 10.13
N ASN A 294 -4.75 -29.36 9.89
CA ASN A 294 -4.11 -30.60 10.30
C ASN A 294 -3.70 -30.62 11.78
N SER A 295 -3.85 -29.50 12.50
CA SER A 295 -3.59 -29.45 13.93
C SER A 295 -4.48 -30.44 14.69
N ALA A 296 -4.02 -30.88 15.87
CA ALA A 296 -4.70 -31.90 16.67
C ALA A 296 -5.06 -33.17 15.85
N ASN A 297 -4.12 -33.68 15.04
CA ASN A 297 -4.31 -34.84 14.16
C ASN A 297 -5.45 -34.70 13.13
N GLY A 298 -5.74 -33.47 12.71
CA GLY A 298 -6.80 -33.16 11.75
C GLY A 298 -8.12 -32.73 12.39
N ASP A 299 -8.19 -32.64 13.72
CA ASP A 299 -9.36 -32.09 14.41
C ASP A 299 -9.43 -30.56 14.36
N GLY A 300 -8.35 -29.92 13.90
CA GLY A 300 -8.24 -28.47 13.79
C GLY A 300 -7.97 -27.81 15.15
N PRO A 301 -7.84 -26.47 15.15
CA PRO A 301 -7.53 -25.71 16.37
C PRO A 301 -8.71 -25.73 17.36
N THR A 302 -8.41 -25.55 18.65
CA THR A 302 -9.44 -25.36 19.67
C THR A 302 -10.10 -23.98 19.52
N LEU A 303 -11.42 -23.97 19.37
CA LEU A 303 -12.21 -22.74 19.35
C LEU A 303 -12.44 -22.23 20.78
N THR A 304 -12.49 -20.91 20.93
CA THR A 304 -12.77 -20.25 22.22
C THR A 304 -14.17 -20.60 22.69
N THR A 305 -15.13 -20.58 21.75
CA THR A 305 -16.51 -20.95 22.01
C THR A 305 -16.57 -22.43 22.36
N GLY A 306 -17.01 -22.79 23.57
CA GLY A 306 -17.19 -24.19 23.98
C GLY A 306 -15.90 -24.98 24.22
N SER A 307 -14.71 -24.36 24.12
CA SER A 307 -13.42 -24.96 24.47
C SER A 307 -13.15 -26.34 23.83
N ALA A 308 -13.54 -26.50 22.56
CA ALA A 308 -13.46 -27.75 21.82
C ALA A 308 -12.79 -27.52 20.45
N PRO A 309 -12.11 -28.54 19.87
CA PRO A 309 -11.58 -28.45 18.52
C PRO A 309 -12.68 -28.19 17.48
N VAL A 310 -12.29 -27.72 16.30
CA VAL A 310 -13.22 -27.51 15.17
C VAL A 310 -14.00 -28.78 14.87
N PHE A 311 -13.33 -29.94 14.86
CA PHE A 311 -13.97 -31.24 14.66
C PHE A 311 -13.99 -32.05 15.95
N ALA A 312 -15.19 -32.35 16.45
CA ALA A 312 -15.37 -33.18 17.65
C ALA A 312 -16.59 -34.09 17.54
N THR A 313 -16.50 -35.25 18.20
CA THR A 313 -17.58 -36.22 18.27
C THR A 313 -18.61 -35.85 19.34
N GLY A 314 -19.83 -36.36 19.22
CA GLY A 314 -20.84 -36.32 20.29
C GLY A 314 -21.28 -34.91 20.69
N ALA A 315 -21.57 -34.72 21.98
CA ALA A 315 -22.15 -33.50 22.53
C ALA A 315 -21.28 -32.24 22.37
N ALA A 316 -19.98 -32.40 22.07
CA ALA A 316 -19.10 -31.26 21.83
C ALA A 316 -19.48 -30.52 20.53
N ARG A 317 -19.56 -31.23 19.40
CA ARG A 317 -19.79 -30.64 18.06
C ARG A 317 -20.56 -31.51 17.06
N ALA A 318 -20.68 -32.82 17.30
CA ALA A 318 -21.32 -33.81 16.43
C ALA A 318 -20.93 -33.73 14.93
N ASN A 319 -19.72 -33.26 14.61
CA ASN A 319 -19.27 -33.00 13.25
C ASN A 319 -18.03 -33.83 12.87
N LYS A 320 -17.79 -34.93 13.59
CA LYS A 320 -16.70 -35.89 13.34
C LYS A 320 -17.24 -37.31 13.40
N ALA A 321 -16.81 -38.17 12.48
CA ALA A 321 -17.08 -39.60 12.54
C ALA A 321 -16.41 -40.23 13.78
N SER A 322 -17.15 -41.06 14.54
CA SER A 322 -16.62 -41.72 15.74
C SER A 322 -15.53 -42.75 15.41
N THR A 323 -15.62 -43.36 14.24
CA THR A 323 -14.64 -44.29 13.69
C THR A 323 -14.36 -43.92 12.24
N GLY A 324 -13.13 -44.15 11.80
CA GLY A 324 -12.74 -43.95 10.41
C GLY A 324 -13.51 -44.91 9.49
N THR A 325 -14.10 -44.37 8.43
CA THR A 325 -14.84 -45.18 7.44
C THR A 325 -14.38 -44.88 6.02
N VAL A 326 -14.59 -45.85 5.13
CA VAL A 326 -14.26 -45.73 3.71
C VAL A 326 -15.07 -44.60 3.08
N LEU A 327 -14.43 -43.86 2.16
CA LEU A 327 -15.09 -42.82 1.39
C LEU A 327 -16.02 -43.45 0.34
N ASP A 328 -17.32 -43.29 0.51
CA ASP A 328 -18.35 -43.71 -0.44
C ASP A 328 -19.55 -42.75 -0.41
N THR A 329 -20.52 -42.97 -1.29
CA THR A 329 -21.73 -42.11 -1.36
C THR A 329 -22.58 -42.17 -0.09
N SER A 330 -22.54 -43.27 0.66
CA SER A 330 -23.30 -43.44 1.89
C SER A 330 -22.70 -42.64 3.05
N THR A 331 -21.37 -42.65 3.19
CA THR A 331 -20.63 -41.91 4.21
C THR A 331 -20.63 -40.42 3.93
N ILE A 332 -20.60 -40.01 2.65
CA ILE A 332 -20.85 -38.62 2.23
C ILE A 332 -22.27 -38.17 2.63
N GLY A 333 -23.28 -39.02 2.40
CA GLY A 333 -24.66 -38.76 2.82
C GLY A 333 -24.82 -38.59 4.34
N ALA A 334 -24.11 -39.40 5.12
CA ALA A 334 -24.05 -39.27 6.57
C ALA A 334 -23.39 -37.96 7.01
N GLY A 335 -22.26 -37.58 6.40
CA GLY A 335 -21.58 -36.30 6.67
C GLY A 335 -22.44 -35.09 6.34
N ARG A 336 -23.12 -35.10 5.18
CA ARG A 336 -24.09 -34.06 4.80
C ARG A 336 -25.22 -33.95 5.82
N THR A 337 -25.76 -35.09 6.25
CA THR A 337 -26.82 -35.12 7.26
C THR A 337 -26.35 -34.54 8.59
N ALA A 338 -25.10 -34.80 8.98
CA ALA A 338 -24.52 -34.22 10.19
C ALA A 338 -24.38 -32.69 10.08
N ILE A 339 -23.93 -32.16 8.94
CA ILE A 339 -23.85 -30.70 8.69
C ILE A 339 -25.26 -30.07 8.74
N MET A 340 -26.24 -30.67 8.06
CA MET A 340 -27.62 -30.17 8.04
C MET A 340 -28.34 -30.26 9.40
N LYS A 341 -27.89 -31.14 10.29
CA LYS A 341 -28.43 -31.26 11.65
C LYS A 341 -27.86 -30.23 12.62
N GLN A 342 -26.81 -29.52 12.23
CA GLN A 342 -26.24 -28.45 13.05
C GLN A 342 -27.27 -27.35 13.27
N ARG A 343 -27.20 -26.74 14.46
CA ARG A 343 -28.11 -25.70 14.92
C ARG A 343 -27.36 -24.41 15.14
N THR A 344 -28.04 -23.27 15.03
CA THR A 344 -27.46 -21.98 15.43
C THR A 344 -27.18 -21.97 16.93
N LEU A 345 -26.58 -20.88 17.41
CA LEU A 345 -26.27 -20.74 18.83
C LEU A 345 -27.54 -20.79 19.71
N ASP A 346 -28.69 -20.39 19.15
CA ASP A 346 -30.01 -20.41 19.81
C ASP A 346 -30.83 -21.68 19.50
N GLY A 347 -30.25 -22.70 18.84
CA GLY A 347 -30.90 -24.00 18.61
C GLY A 347 -31.80 -24.07 17.37
N LEU A 348 -31.85 -23.03 16.55
CA LEU A 348 -32.64 -23.01 15.31
C LEU A 348 -31.96 -23.85 14.20
N PRO A 349 -32.75 -24.51 13.32
CA PRO A 349 -32.20 -25.28 12.22
C PRO A 349 -31.54 -24.37 11.19
N ILE A 350 -30.33 -24.74 10.73
CA ILE A 350 -29.63 -24.00 9.68
C ILE A 350 -29.74 -24.75 8.36
N SER A 351 -30.22 -24.09 7.32
CA SER A 351 -30.19 -24.65 5.96
C SER A 351 -28.82 -24.40 5.33
N MET A 352 -27.83 -25.25 5.65
CA MET A 352 -26.46 -25.15 5.12
C MET A 352 -26.16 -26.27 4.14
N GLY A 353 -25.75 -25.95 2.91
CA GLY A 353 -25.25 -26.94 1.95
C GLY A 353 -26.10 -27.08 0.70
N GLN A 354 -26.25 -26.00 -0.06
CA GLN A 354 -26.67 -26.08 -1.47
C GLN A 354 -25.54 -26.61 -2.36
N THR A 355 -24.29 -26.41 -1.94
CA THR A 355 -23.07 -26.91 -2.58
C THR A 355 -22.09 -27.32 -1.49
N MET A 356 -21.33 -28.39 -1.73
CA MET A 356 -20.34 -28.90 -0.79
C MET A 356 -19.01 -29.20 -1.48
N ARG A 357 -17.91 -29.04 -0.75
CA ARG A 357 -16.55 -29.32 -1.19
C ARG A 357 -16.01 -30.50 -0.39
N LEU A 358 -15.59 -31.55 -1.10
CA LEU A 358 -15.00 -32.75 -0.52
C LEU A 358 -13.48 -32.63 -0.61
N LEU A 359 -12.84 -32.34 0.52
CA LEU A 359 -11.39 -32.25 0.62
C LEU A 359 -10.79 -33.61 0.94
N VAL A 360 -9.87 -34.07 0.09
CA VAL A 360 -9.20 -35.37 0.23
C VAL A 360 -7.71 -35.27 -0.04
N GLY A 361 -6.95 -36.19 0.56
CA GLY A 361 -5.56 -36.45 0.18
C GLY A 361 -5.44 -37.28 -1.10
N PRO A 362 -4.22 -37.41 -1.66
CA PRO A 362 -3.97 -38.14 -2.90
C PRO A 362 -4.34 -39.63 -2.81
N ASN A 363 -4.27 -40.24 -1.62
CA ASN A 363 -4.64 -41.64 -1.40
C ASN A 363 -6.12 -41.93 -1.70
N LEU A 364 -7.00 -40.93 -1.59
CA LEU A 364 -8.44 -41.07 -1.80
C LEU A 364 -8.92 -40.36 -3.07
N GLU A 365 -8.01 -39.87 -3.93
CA GLU A 365 -8.38 -39.14 -5.14
C GLU A 365 -9.31 -39.95 -6.04
N LEU A 366 -8.97 -41.22 -6.29
CA LEU A 366 -9.77 -42.09 -7.15
C LEU A 366 -11.20 -42.27 -6.60
N ALA A 367 -11.31 -42.55 -5.30
CA ALA A 367 -12.60 -42.73 -4.63
C ALA A 367 -13.43 -41.44 -4.65
N ALA A 368 -12.81 -40.29 -4.39
CA ALA A 368 -13.48 -38.99 -4.41
C ALA A 368 -14.00 -38.61 -5.81
N ARG A 369 -13.20 -38.87 -6.86
CA ARG A 369 -13.63 -38.65 -8.25
C ARG A 369 -14.76 -39.59 -8.64
N GLN A 370 -14.67 -40.89 -8.31
CA GLN A 370 -15.75 -41.83 -8.59
C GLN A 370 -17.06 -41.44 -7.90
N ALA A 371 -16.99 -40.96 -6.65
CA ALA A 371 -18.15 -40.53 -5.88
C ALA A 371 -18.80 -39.23 -6.41
N THR A 372 -18.12 -38.45 -7.26
CA THR A 372 -18.59 -37.13 -7.73
C THR A 372 -18.83 -37.07 -9.24
N VAL A 373 -18.40 -38.08 -10.00
CA VAL A 373 -18.64 -38.18 -11.44
C VAL A 373 -20.11 -38.53 -11.73
N VAL A 374 -20.67 -37.84 -12.72
CA VAL A 374 -21.99 -38.17 -13.29
C VAL A 374 -21.84 -39.43 -14.14
N VAL A 375 -22.38 -40.55 -13.66
CA VAL A 375 -22.47 -41.79 -14.44
C VAL A 375 -23.92 -41.92 -14.93
N GLN A 376 -24.11 -42.13 -16.23
CA GLN A 376 -25.43 -42.53 -16.74
C GLN A 376 -25.70 -43.96 -16.27
N ALA A 377 -26.48 -44.08 -15.20
CA ALA A 377 -26.87 -45.37 -14.66
C ALA A 377 -27.93 -46.01 -15.55
N SER A 378 -27.77 -47.31 -15.87
CA SER A 378 -28.78 -48.12 -16.55
C SER A 378 -30.00 -48.42 -15.66
N GLU A 379 -29.88 -48.17 -14.35
CA GLU A 379 -30.93 -48.33 -13.33
C GLU A 379 -30.99 -47.07 -12.44
N ILE A 380 -32.19 -46.57 -12.16
CA ILE A 380 -32.42 -45.33 -11.37
C ILE A 380 -31.78 -45.42 -9.97
N GLY A 381 -31.78 -46.59 -9.33
CA GLY A 381 -31.21 -46.80 -7.99
C GLY A 381 -29.68 -46.75 -7.93
N LYS A 382 -28.99 -46.73 -9.08
CA LYS A 382 -27.53 -46.64 -9.19
C LYS A 382 -27.06 -45.27 -9.70
N ALA A 383 -27.98 -44.33 -9.91
CA ALA A 383 -27.65 -42.98 -10.32
C ALA A 383 -26.94 -42.24 -9.17
N ASN A 384 -25.82 -41.59 -9.49
CA ASN A 384 -25.07 -40.81 -8.52
C ASN A 384 -25.78 -39.47 -8.23
N VAL A 385 -26.48 -39.39 -7.09
CA VAL A 385 -27.25 -38.21 -6.69
C VAL A 385 -26.35 -37.03 -6.24
N PHE A 386 -25.09 -37.31 -5.88
CA PHE A 386 -24.15 -36.28 -5.43
C PHE A 386 -23.31 -35.68 -6.56
N ALA A 387 -23.44 -36.21 -7.78
CA ALA A 387 -22.71 -35.74 -8.94
C ALA A 387 -23.10 -34.29 -9.29
N GLY A 388 -22.11 -33.41 -9.43
CA GLY A 388 -22.31 -31.98 -9.67
C GLY A 388 -22.67 -31.15 -8.42
N PHE A 389 -23.10 -31.79 -7.33
CA PHE A 389 -23.42 -31.13 -6.07
C PHE A 389 -22.21 -31.06 -5.11
N VAL A 390 -21.43 -32.16 -5.05
CA VAL A 390 -20.17 -32.22 -4.30
C VAL A 390 -19.00 -32.06 -5.26
N GLN A 391 -18.14 -31.06 -5.01
CA GLN A 391 -16.93 -30.85 -5.79
C GLN A 391 -15.71 -31.43 -5.04
N PRO A 392 -14.93 -32.36 -5.64
CA PRO A 392 -13.72 -32.87 -5.01
C PRO A 392 -12.58 -31.84 -5.10
N VAL A 393 -11.88 -31.63 -3.99
CA VAL A 393 -10.67 -30.82 -3.88
C VAL A 393 -9.56 -31.74 -3.39
N ILE A 394 -8.54 -31.95 -4.23
CA ILE A 394 -7.42 -32.84 -3.93
C ILE A 394 -6.26 -31.99 -3.44
N GLU A 395 -5.72 -32.33 -2.27
CA GLU A 395 -4.59 -31.62 -1.68
C GLU A 395 -3.54 -32.60 -1.12
N PRO A 396 -2.26 -32.52 -1.54
CA PRO A 396 -1.18 -33.37 -1.04
C PRO A 396 -0.87 -33.21 0.46
N LEU A 397 -1.16 -32.06 1.06
CA LEU A 397 -0.93 -31.82 2.49
C LEU A 397 -1.93 -32.53 3.43
N ILE A 398 -2.95 -33.19 2.88
CA ILE A 398 -3.86 -34.03 3.65
C ILE A 398 -3.25 -35.43 3.78
N GLN A 399 -2.91 -35.79 5.02
CA GLN A 399 -2.25 -37.04 5.35
C GLN A 399 -3.24 -38.21 5.49
N ALA A 400 -2.73 -39.43 5.31
CA ALA A 400 -3.48 -40.68 5.47
C ALA A 400 -4.73 -40.74 4.56
N SER A 401 -5.73 -41.54 4.97
CA SER A 401 -7.01 -41.70 4.29
C SER A 401 -8.09 -40.74 4.81
N ARG A 402 -7.68 -39.62 5.42
CA ARG A 402 -8.63 -38.71 6.05
C ARG A 402 -9.31 -37.81 5.03
N TRP A 403 -10.55 -37.42 5.30
CA TRP A 403 -11.31 -36.56 4.42
C TRP A 403 -12.27 -35.64 5.16
N TYR A 404 -12.55 -34.51 4.53
CA TYR A 404 -13.39 -33.47 5.10
C TYR A 404 -14.47 -33.07 4.10
N LEU A 405 -15.66 -32.80 4.61
CA LEU A 405 -16.75 -32.23 3.85
C LEU A 405 -16.99 -30.82 4.35
N PHE A 406 -16.84 -29.84 3.48
CA PHE A 406 -17.13 -28.44 3.77
C PHE A 406 -18.36 -27.99 3.01
N SER A 407 -19.19 -27.18 3.65
CA SER A 407 -20.19 -26.37 2.95
C SER A 407 -19.51 -25.20 2.25
N ASP A 408 -20.25 -24.46 1.42
CA ASP A 408 -19.70 -23.29 0.76
C ASP A 408 -19.25 -22.23 1.79
N PRO A 409 -18.00 -21.71 1.71
CA PRO A 409 -17.46 -20.75 2.67
C PRO A 409 -18.30 -19.46 2.78
N VAL A 410 -19.05 -19.08 1.75
CA VAL A 410 -19.92 -17.90 1.82
C VAL A 410 -21.15 -18.17 2.69
N ALA A 411 -21.71 -19.40 2.61
CA ALA A 411 -22.90 -19.78 3.35
C ALA A 411 -22.62 -20.08 4.82
N ALA A 412 -21.58 -20.86 5.12
CA ALA A 412 -21.20 -21.22 6.49
C ALA A 412 -19.67 -21.31 6.63
N PRO A 413 -18.99 -20.16 6.81
CA PRO A 413 -17.54 -20.13 6.88
C PRO A 413 -17.04 -20.80 8.16
N VAL A 414 -16.20 -21.81 8.02
CA VAL A 414 -15.56 -22.52 9.13
C VAL A 414 -14.16 -21.98 9.38
N TYR A 415 -13.42 -21.70 8.31
CA TYR A 415 -12.12 -21.05 8.37
C TYR A 415 -12.11 -19.74 7.58
N VAL A 416 -11.25 -18.81 8.01
CA VAL A 416 -10.98 -17.54 7.34
C VAL A 416 -9.50 -17.38 7.06
N TYR A 417 -9.21 -16.64 6.01
CA TYR A 417 -7.86 -16.15 5.72
C TYR A 417 -7.94 -14.69 5.29
N GLY A 418 -6.82 -13.97 5.35
CA GLY A 418 -6.78 -12.61 4.85
C GLY A 418 -5.38 -12.02 4.81
N TYR A 419 -5.30 -10.90 4.11
CA TYR A 419 -4.09 -10.10 3.98
C TYR A 419 -4.22 -8.79 4.77
N LEU A 420 -3.11 -8.07 4.93
CA LEU A 420 -3.17 -6.70 5.41
C LEU A 420 -3.79 -5.81 4.32
N ASN A 421 -4.75 -4.98 4.70
CA ASN A 421 -5.41 -4.06 3.78
C ASN A 421 -4.39 -3.08 3.17
N GLY A 422 -4.37 -3.00 1.84
CA GLY A 422 -3.38 -2.23 1.08
C GLY A 422 -2.10 -3.00 0.72
N ALA A 423 -1.93 -4.25 1.18
CA ALA A 423 -0.81 -5.13 0.84
C ALA A 423 -1.30 -6.56 0.55
N GLU A 424 -2.08 -6.72 -0.52
CA GLU A 424 -2.62 -8.02 -0.97
C GLU A 424 -1.56 -8.84 -1.72
N GLY A 425 -0.54 -9.30 -0.99
CA GLY A 425 0.49 -10.17 -1.54
C GLY A 425 1.90 -9.86 -1.02
N PRO A 426 2.87 -10.71 -1.36
CA PRO A 426 4.25 -10.54 -0.91
C PRO A 426 4.84 -9.24 -1.48
N GLN A 427 5.64 -8.56 -0.66
CA GLN A 427 6.34 -7.33 -1.01
C GLN A 427 7.84 -7.59 -1.00
N VAL A 428 8.51 -7.25 -2.09
CA VAL A 428 9.96 -7.28 -2.21
C VAL A 428 10.52 -5.90 -1.90
N THR A 429 11.43 -5.84 -0.94
CA THR A 429 12.22 -4.65 -0.63
C THR A 429 13.70 -4.96 -0.80
N THR A 430 14.48 -3.97 -1.24
CA THR A 430 15.93 -4.10 -1.37
C THR A 430 16.63 -3.12 -0.46
N GLY A 431 17.75 -3.53 0.13
CA GLY A 431 18.55 -2.68 1.01
C GLY A 431 20.06 -2.87 0.79
N PRO A 432 20.88 -1.87 1.20
CA PRO A 432 22.32 -2.01 1.20
C PRO A 432 22.76 -3.03 2.25
N VAL A 433 23.76 -3.84 1.92
CA VAL A 433 24.35 -4.82 2.84
C VAL A 433 25.34 -4.10 3.76
N GLN A 434 25.21 -4.27 5.08
CA GLN A 434 26.21 -3.76 6.01
C GLN A 434 27.47 -4.63 5.98
N GLY A 435 28.62 -4.00 5.66
CA GLY A 435 29.94 -4.63 5.79
C GLY A 435 30.36 -5.56 4.65
N ALA A 436 29.62 -5.63 3.54
CA ALA A 436 30.02 -6.46 2.41
C ALA A 436 29.42 -5.99 1.06
N ASP A 437 30.10 -6.33 -0.05
CA ASP A 437 29.69 -5.93 -1.41
C ASP A 437 28.48 -6.76 -1.89
N GLY A 438 27.40 -6.10 -2.31
CA GLY A 438 26.15 -6.70 -2.78
C GLY A 438 24.86 -5.97 -2.38
N VAL A 439 23.72 -6.57 -2.74
CA VAL A 439 22.35 -6.11 -2.41
C VAL A 439 21.62 -7.16 -1.59
N GLU A 440 20.91 -6.74 -0.55
CA GLU A 440 19.96 -7.57 0.17
C GLU A 440 18.58 -7.47 -0.46
N VAL A 441 17.98 -8.60 -0.79
CA VAL A 441 16.58 -8.71 -1.23
C VAL A 441 15.78 -9.34 -0.09
N SER A 442 14.80 -8.60 0.41
CA SER A 442 13.89 -9.02 1.47
C SER A 442 12.51 -9.21 0.90
N VAL A 443 11.85 -10.31 1.23
CA VAL A 443 10.44 -10.55 0.94
C VAL A 443 9.70 -10.49 2.26
N ILE A 444 8.68 -9.64 2.35
CA ILE A 444 7.79 -9.47 3.49
C ILE A 444 6.39 -9.85 3.04
N PHE A 445 5.69 -10.64 3.84
CA PHE A 445 4.37 -11.12 3.52
C PHE A 445 3.51 -11.22 4.78
N ASP A 446 2.44 -10.43 4.83
CA ASP A 446 1.50 -10.40 5.95
C ASP A 446 0.31 -11.30 5.65
N PHE A 447 0.15 -12.36 6.43
CA PHE A 447 -0.87 -13.38 6.20
C PHE A 447 -1.45 -13.90 7.51
N GLY A 448 -2.77 -14.00 7.56
CA GLY A 448 -3.52 -14.48 8.72
C GLY A 448 -4.47 -15.58 8.31
N VAL A 449 -4.54 -16.64 9.12
CA VAL A 449 -5.50 -17.73 8.96
C VAL A 449 -6.05 -18.09 10.33
N GLY A 450 -7.35 -18.37 10.41
CA GLY A 450 -7.99 -18.80 11.66
C GLY A 450 -9.25 -19.61 11.44
N ALA A 451 -9.66 -20.35 12.48
CA ALA A 451 -10.94 -21.02 12.53
C ALA A 451 -11.95 -20.13 13.26
N ILE A 452 -13.18 -20.08 12.76
CA ILE A 452 -14.24 -19.21 13.30
C ILE A 452 -15.55 -19.93 13.58
N ASP A 453 -15.73 -21.16 13.08
CA ASP A 453 -16.94 -21.96 13.32
C ASP A 453 -16.63 -23.44 13.04
N TRP A 454 -17.59 -24.31 13.36
CA TRP A 454 -17.50 -25.76 13.17
C TRP A 454 -18.68 -26.34 12.39
N ARG A 455 -19.80 -25.61 12.34
CA ARG A 455 -21.10 -26.13 11.88
C ARG A 455 -21.14 -26.42 10.38
N GLY A 456 -20.39 -25.66 9.60
CA GLY A 456 -20.33 -25.78 8.14
C GLY A 456 -19.40 -26.89 7.63
N ALA A 457 -18.90 -27.78 8.49
CA ALA A 457 -17.94 -28.81 8.09
C ALA A 457 -18.17 -30.13 8.83
N TRP A 458 -17.67 -31.22 8.24
CA TRP A 458 -17.67 -32.56 8.83
C TRP A 458 -16.37 -33.29 8.51
N PHE A 459 -15.87 -34.08 9.46
CA PHE A 459 -14.58 -34.78 9.36
C PHE A 459 -14.71 -36.30 9.51
N ASN A 460 -13.99 -37.04 8.67
CA ASN A 460 -13.77 -38.47 8.81
C ASN A 460 -12.27 -38.78 8.89
N PRO A 461 -11.82 -39.46 9.97
CA PRO A 461 -10.44 -39.91 10.09
C PRO A 461 -9.99 -40.85 8.96
N GLY A 462 -10.93 -41.51 8.27
CA GLY A 462 -10.64 -42.50 7.25
C GLY A 462 -10.16 -43.84 7.83
N THR A 463 -10.15 -44.88 6.99
CA THR A 463 -9.63 -46.21 7.34
C THR A 463 -8.13 -46.33 7.19
#